data_AF-A0A929ASM1-F1
#
_entry.id   AF-A0A929ASM1-F1
#
_cell.length_a   1.000
_cell.length_b   1.000
_cell.length_c   1.000
_cell.angle_alpha   90.00
_cell.angle_beta   90.00
_cell.angle_gamma   90.00
#
_symmetry.space_group_name_H-M   'P 1'
#
loop_
_entity.id
_entity.type
_entity.pdbx_description
1 polymer ?
#
loop_
_entity_poly.entity_id
_entity_poly.type
_entity_poly.pdbx_seq_one_letter_code
_entity_poly.pdbx_strand_id
1 'polypeptide(L)'
;MTKKPRSPSPWVITKPAKVRLAILLLLLISFGVWAGLVFSEPTTPEQAADRAKLLERVYRGGNYIEAGIWGIISLGFAFRFIRCSRTEKFQAAVAVVTFLLFGISDLVEVQTGAWWHPWWLLVWKSLCVLSMISLLIAYHLKGLAD
;
A
#
# COMPACT_ATOMS: atom_id res chain seq x y z
N MET A 1 -25.88 15.54 34.88
CA MET A 1 -25.54 15.21 33.48
C MET A 1 -24.08 15.58 33.23
N THR A 2 -23.16 14.64 33.35
CA THR A 2 -21.74 14.83 33.02
C THR A 2 -21.58 14.71 31.49
N LYS A 3 -21.16 15.80 30.84
CA LYS A 3 -20.86 15.78 29.40
C LYS A 3 -19.71 14.78 29.16
N LYS A 4 -19.99 13.71 28.42
CA LYS A 4 -18.97 12.76 27.93
C LYS A 4 -17.91 13.57 27.16
N PRO A 5 -16.61 13.47 27.49
CA PRO A 5 -15.58 14.22 26.78
C PRO A 5 -15.58 13.80 25.31
N ARG A 6 -15.64 14.79 24.40
CA ARG A 6 -15.54 14.53 22.95
C ARG A 6 -14.20 13.84 22.69
N SER A 7 -14.25 12.67 22.04
CA SER A 7 -13.03 12.02 21.58
C SER A 7 -12.27 12.98 20.65
N PRO A 8 -10.94 13.06 20.75
CA PRO A 8 -10.16 13.86 19.83
C PRO A 8 -10.41 13.37 18.40
N SER A 9 -10.57 14.32 17.47
CA SER A 9 -10.80 14.00 16.06
C SER A 9 -9.69 13.06 15.55
N PRO A 10 -10.03 11.99 14.81
CA PRO A 10 -9.05 11.04 14.26
C PRO A 10 -8.08 11.72 13.26
N TRP A 11 -8.39 12.94 12.81
CA TRP A 11 -7.57 13.75 11.91
C TRP A 11 -6.52 14.59 12.64
N VAL A 12 -6.44 14.52 13.98
CA VAL A 12 -5.42 15.22 14.75
C VAL A 12 -4.11 14.45 14.66
N ILE A 13 -3.30 14.79 13.66
CA ILE A 13 -1.92 14.30 13.57
C ILE A 13 -1.14 14.85 14.77
N THR A 14 -0.69 13.95 15.63
CA THR A 14 0.09 14.31 16.82
C THR A 14 1.40 14.97 16.40
N LYS A 15 1.91 15.92 17.21
CA LYS A 15 3.23 16.55 16.99
C LYS A 15 4.35 15.52 16.69
N PRO A 16 4.51 14.42 17.45
CA PRO A 16 5.51 13.40 17.13
C PRO A 16 5.23 12.67 15.82
N ALA A 17 3.96 12.45 15.44
CA ALA A 17 3.63 11.88 14.13
C ALA A 17 4.05 12.81 12.98
N LYS A 18 3.87 14.13 13.12
CA LYS A 18 4.34 15.11 12.13
C LYS A 18 5.86 15.06 11.95
N VAL A 19 6.61 15.01 13.05
CA VAL A 19 8.08 14.93 13.01
C VAL A 19 8.54 13.64 12.33
N ARG A 20 7.97 12.49 12.69
CA ARG A 20 8.33 11.20 12.07
C ARG A 20 8.01 11.17 10.57
N LEU A 21 6.85 11.70 10.18
CA LEU A 21 6.45 11.78 8.78
C LEU A 21 7.38 12.71 7.98
N ALA A 22 7.76 13.85 8.56
CA ALA A 22 8.71 14.78 7.93
C ALA A 22 10.09 14.13 7.74
N ILE A 23 10.61 13.42 8.75
CA ILE A 23 11.87 12.68 8.65
C ILE A 23 11.78 11.62 7.55
N LEU A 24 10.71 10.82 7.53
CA LEU A 24 10.49 9.82 6.49
C LEU A 24 10.47 10.44 5.09
N LEU A 25 9.75 11.56 4.92
CA LEU A 25 9.66 12.26 3.65
C LEU A 25 11.04 12.75 3.18
N LEU A 26 11.82 13.35 4.09
CA LEU A 26 13.17 13.82 3.79
C LEU A 26 14.10 12.68 3.41
N LEU A 27 13.99 11.52 4.09
CA LEU A 27 14.76 10.32 3.75
C LEU A 27 14.40 9.78 2.36
N LEU A 28 13.10 9.72 2.04
CA LEU A 28 12.62 9.28 0.72
C LEU A 28 13.07 10.22 -0.40
N ILE A 29 12.98 11.54 -0.19
CA ILE A 29 13.45 12.53 -1.16
C ILE A 29 14.97 12.41 -1.34
N SER A 30 15.72 12.35 -0.25
CA SER A 30 17.18 12.23 -0.28
C SER A 30 17.62 10.95 -0.99
N PHE A 31 16.94 9.83 -0.71
CA PHE A 31 17.16 8.57 -1.40
C PHE A 31 16.83 8.66 -2.90
N GLY A 32 15.70 9.30 -3.26
CA GLY A 32 15.31 9.49 -4.65
C GLY A 32 16.30 10.36 -5.43
N VAL A 33 16.78 11.46 -4.83
CA VAL A 33 17.81 12.32 -5.41
C VAL A 33 19.13 11.56 -5.55
N TRP A 34 19.57 10.87 -4.49
CA TRP A 34 20.80 10.07 -4.52
C TRP A 34 20.72 8.99 -5.61
N ALA A 35 19.62 8.23 -5.68
CA ALA A 35 19.41 7.24 -6.72
C ALA A 35 19.44 7.89 -8.11
N GLY A 36 18.71 8.98 -8.31
CA GLY A 36 18.73 9.73 -9.56
C GLY A 36 20.14 10.14 -10.00
N LEU A 37 20.97 10.61 -9.07
CA LEU A 37 22.37 10.99 -9.33
C LEU A 37 23.28 9.79 -9.61
N VAL A 38 23.07 8.67 -8.93
CA VAL A 38 23.84 7.43 -9.15
C VAL A 38 23.49 6.78 -10.50
N PHE A 39 22.25 6.93 -10.95
CA PHE A 39 21.73 6.28 -12.15
C PHE A 39 21.67 7.20 -13.40
N SER A 40 21.95 8.50 -13.28
CA SER A 40 21.65 9.50 -14.34
C SER A 40 22.39 9.30 -15.67
N GLU A 41 23.63 8.79 -15.71
CA GLU A 41 24.31 8.50 -16.99
C GLU A 41 25.22 7.26 -16.87
N PRO A 42 25.01 6.20 -17.66
CA PRO A 42 25.98 5.11 -17.77
C PRO A 42 27.13 5.56 -18.69
N THR A 43 28.38 5.44 -18.24
CA THR A 43 29.54 5.87 -19.05
C THR A 43 29.97 4.81 -20.06
N THR A 44 29.47 3.57 -19.94
CA THR A 44 29.70 2.48 -20.89
C THR A 44 28.43 1.63 -21.14
N PRO A 45 28.33 0.94 -22.30
CA PRO A 45 27.22 0.02 -22.58
C PRO A 45 27.10 -1.14 -21.56
N GLU A 46 28.24 -1.63 -21.05
CA GLU A 46 28.28 -2.69 -20.03
C GLU A 46 27.64 -2.22 -18.71
N GLN A 47 27.98 -1.00 -18.26
CA GLN A 47 27.36 -0.39 -17.08
C GLN A 47 25.85 -0.18 -17.26
N ALA A 48 25.39 0.18 -18.46
CA ALA A 48 23.97 0.33 -18.74
C ALA A 48 23.24 -1.02 -18.59
N ALA A 49 23.83 -2.11 -19.09
CA ALA A 49 23.27 -3.45 -18.98
C ALA A 49 23.21 -3.94 -17.52
N ASP A 50 24.26 -3.69 -16.73
CA ASP A 50 24.29 -4.09 -15.32
C ASP A 50 23.29 -3.30 -14.47
N ARG A 51 23.12 -1.99 -14.75
CA ARG A 51 22.09 -1.17 -14.12
C ARG A 51 20.68 -1.66 -14.46
N ALA A 52 20.42 -1.97 -15.73
CA ALA A 52 19.13 -2.53 -16.15
C ALA A 52 18.81 -3.83 -15.41
N LYS A 53 19.78 -4.75 -15.29
CA LYS A 53 19.62 -5.99 -14.51
C LYS A 53 19.37 -5.72 -13.03
N LEU A 54 20.06 -4.74 -12.43
CA LEU A 54 19.84 -4.37 -11.03
C LEU A 54 18.43 -3.82 -10.82
N LEU A 55 18.00 -2.89 -11.67
CA LEU A 55 16.65 -2.31 -11.61
C LEU A 55 15.58 -3.39 -11.79
N GLU A 56 15.78 -4.31 -12.73
CA GLU A 56 14.88 -5.45 -12.93
C GLU A 56 14.81 -6.34 -11.68
N ARG A 57 15.96 -6.65 -11.05
CA ARG A 57 15.96 -7.45 -9.80
C ARG A 57 15.24 -6.74 -8.67
N VAL A 58 15.49 -5.44 -8.49
CA VAL A 58 14.81 -4.62 -7.47
C VAL A 58 13.31 -4.57 -7.75
N TYR A 59 12.92 -4.36 -9.01
CA TYR A 59 11.52 -4.33 -9.44
C TYR A 59 10.79 -5.65 -9.17
N ARG A 60 11.36 -6.77 -9.61
CA ARG A 60 10.77 -8.10 -9.40
C ARG A 60 10.74 -8.49 -7.94
N GLY A 61 11.85 -8.28 -7.23
CA GLY A 61 11.98 -8.58 -5.81
C GLY A 61 11.02 -7.75 -4.95
N GLY A 62 10.90 -6.45 -5.23
CA GLY A 62 9.97 -5.55 -4.57
C GLY A 62 8.52 -6.00 -4.70
N ASN A 63 8.07 -6.25 -5.94
CA ASN A 63 6.71 -6.71 -6.20
C ASN A 63 6.38 -8.06 -5.53
N TYR A 64 7.33 -9.01 -5.48
CA TYR A 64 7.11 -10.28 -4.74
C TYR A 64 6.96 -10.06 -3.23
N ILE A 65 7.74 -9.14 -2.66
CA ILE A 65 7.62 -8.77 -1.25
C ILE A 65 6.27 -8.09 -0.99
N GLU A 66 5.85 -7.17 -1.86
CA GLU A 66 4.55 -6.49 -1.78
C GLU A 66 3.40 -7.50 -1.83
N ALA A 67 3.41 -8.42 -2.81
CA ALA A 67 2.43 -9.50 -2.90
C ALA A 67 2.32 -10.31 -1.61
N GLY A 68 3.45 -10.63 -0.97
CA GLY A 68 3.50 -11.32 0.31
C GLY A 68 2.89 -10.50 1.46
N ILE A 69 3.23 -9.21 1.55
CA ILE A 69 2.70 -8.28 2.56
C ILE A 69 1.18 -8.18 2.44
N TRP A 70 0.65 -7.98 1.23
CA TRP A 70 -0.79 -7.91 0.99
C TRP A 70 -1.50 -9.22 1.29
N GLY A 71 -0.88 -10.35 0.98
CA GLY A 71 -1.36 -11.67 1.37
C GLY A 71 -1.49 -11.83 2.89
N ILE A 72 -0.47 -11.42 3.66
CA ILE A 72 -0.50 -11.46 5.13
C ILE A 72 -1.61 -10.56 5.69
N ILE A 73 -1.79 -9.36 5.14
CA ILE A 73 -2.87 -8.45 5.54
C ILE A 73 -4.23 -9.08 5.26
N SER A 74 -4.40 -9.70 4.08
CA SER A 74 -5.62 -10.43 3.72
C SER A 74 -5.92 -11.56 4.71
N LEU A 75 -4.91 -12.35 5.09
CA LEU A 75 -5.06 -13.41 6.11
C LEU A 75 -5.47 -12.84 7.48
N GLY A 76 -4.93 -11.70 7.88
CA GLY A 76 -5.35 -11.00 9.10
C GLY A 76 -6.84 -10.64 9.08
N PHE A 77 -7.34 -10.14 7.95
CA PHE A 77 -8.78 -9.87 7.78
C PHE A 77 -9.61 -11.15 7.68
N ALA A 78 -9.08 -12.24 7.13
CA ALA A 78 -9.77 -13.52 7.07
C ALA A 78 -9.98 -14.10 8.47
N PHE A 79 -8.96 -13.99 9.32
CA PHE A 79 -9.07 -14.34 10.73
C PHE A 79 -10.09 -13.46 11.47
N ARG A 80 -10.09 -12.15 11.21
CA ARG A 80 -11.08 -11.22 11.76
C ARG A 80 -12.50 -11.58 11.30
N PHE A 81 -12.68 -11.96 10.03
CA PHE A 81 -13.98 -12.36 9.47
C PHE A 81 -14.62 -13.51 10.26
N ILE A 82 -13.84 -14.51 10.66
CA ILE A 82 -14.31 -15.66 11.43
C ILE A 82 -14.75 -15.25 12.84
N ARG A 83 -14.13 -14.21 13.42
CA ARG A 83 -14.37 -13.77 14.81
C ARG A 83 -15.27 -12.56 14.98
N CYS A 84 -15.74 -11.95 13.88
CA CYS A 84 -16.49 -10.69 13.94
C CYS A 84 -18.02 -10.88 13.93
N SER A 85 -18.73 -9.83 14.36
CA SER A 85 -20.19 -9.78 14.36
C SER A 85 -20.74 -9.71 12.93
N ARG A 86 -22.02 -10.07 12.72
CA ARG A 86 -22.64 -10.10 11.37
C ARG A 86 -22.53 -8.76 10.62
N THR A 87 -22.55 -7.64 11.34
CA THR A 87 -22.43 -6.29 10.80
C THR A 87 -21.02 -5.97 10.29
N GLU A 88 -19.99 -6.61 10.84
CA GLU A 88 -18.58 -6.40 10.46
C GLU A 88 -18.09 -7.42 9.43
N LYS A 89 -18.77 -8.57 9.31
CA LYS A 89 -18.42 -9.65 8.37
C LYS A 89 -18.33 -9.16 6.93
N PHE A 90 -19.25 -8.29 6.51
CA PHE A 90 -19.22 -7.75 5.15
C PHE A 90 -17.94 -6.96 4.89
N GLN A 91 -17.57 -6.02 5.77
CA GLN A 91 -16.36 -5.22 5.63
C GLN A 91 -15.09 -6.09 5.68
N ALA A 92 -15.05 -7.07 6.59
CA ALA A 92 -13.94 -8.01 6.68
C ALA A 92 -13.80 -8.85 5.39
N ALA A 93 -14.90 -9.34 4.82
CA ALA A 93 -14.87 -10.10 3.56
C ALA A 93 -14.38 -9.24 2.38
N VAL A 94 -14.89 -8.01 2.26
CA VAL A 94 -14.42 -7.07 1.23
C VAL A 94 -12.93 -6.77 1.39
N ALA A 95 -12.44 -6.60 2.63
CA ALA A 95 -11.02 -6.40 2.90
C ALA A 95 -10.16 -7.61 2.47
N VAL A 96 -10.57 -8.83 2.83
CA VAL A 96 -9.87 -10.08 2.43
C VAL A 96 -9.70 -10.12 0.92
N VAL A 97 -10.81 -9.98 0.18
CA VAL A 97 -10.81 -10.06 -1.28
C VAL A 97 -9.97 -8.93 -1.88
N THR A 98 -10.12 -7.71 -1.38
CA THR A 98 -9.41 -6.52 -1.88
C THR A 98 -7.90 -6.67 -1.76
N PHE A 99 -7.39 -7.01 -0.56
CA PHE A 99 -5.95 -7.16 -0.32
C PHE A 99 -5.38 -8.38 -1.04
N LEU A 100 -6.12 -9.49 -1.11
CA LEU A 100 -5.69 -10.66 -1.87
C LEU A 100 -5.54 -10.35 -3.35
N LEU A 101 -6.56 -9.72 -3.95
CA LEU A 101 -6.55 -9.33 -5.35
C LEU A 101 -5.46 -8.30 -5.64
N PHE A 102 -5.20 -7.36 -4.72
CA PHE A 102 -4.11 -6.40 -4.90
C PHE A 102 -2.74 -7.10 -4.90
N GLY A 103 -2.49 -8.02 -3.95
CA GLY A 103 -1.26 -8.81 -3.95
C GLY A 103 -1.09 -9.69 -5.20
N ILE A 104 -2.18 -10.26 -5.73
CA ILE A 104 -2.13 -10.99 -7.00
C ILE A 104 -1.78 -10.04 -8.16
N SER A 105 -2.28 -8.81 -8.14
CA SER A 105 -1.95 -7.83 -9.18
C SER A 105 -0.45 -7.49 -9.22
N ASP A 106 0.26 -7.54 -8.08
CA ASP A 106 1.72 -7.38 -8.02
C ASP A 106 2.46 -8.59 -8.64
N LEU A 107 1.91 -9.81 -8.48
CA LEU A 107 2.46 -10.99 -9.17
C LEU A 107 2.28 -10.91 -10.68
N VAL A 108 1.12 -10.43 -11.14
CA VAL A 108 0.84 -10.19 -12.55
C VAL A 108 1.75 -9.09 -13.10
N GLU A 109 1.98 -8.04 -12.32
CA GLU A 109 2.88 -6.94 -12.68
C GLU A 109 4.31 -7.45 -13.00
N VAL A 110 4.84 -8.39 -12.21
CA VAL A 110 6.15 -9.02 -12.49
C VAL A 110 6.17 -9.78 -13.83
N GLN A 111 5.03 -10.34 -14.24
CA GLN A 111 4.90 -11.08 -15.50
C GLN A 111 4.74 -10.15 -16.70
N THR A 112 4.07 -9.00 -16.51
CA THR A 112 3.80 -8.04 -17.59
C THR A 112 4.90 -6.99 -17.72
N GLY A 113 5.75 -6.83 -16.71
CA GLY A 113 6.89 -5.92 -16.70
C GLY A 113 6.52 -4.45 -16.46
N ALA A 114 5.24 -4.16 -16.21
CA ALA A 114 4.78 -2.81 -15.91
C ALA A 114 3.47 -2.84 -15.11
N TRP A 115 3.34 -1.93 -14.15
CA TRP A 115 2.15 -1.77 -13.30
C TRP A 115 0.88 -1.33 -14.05
N TRP A 116 1.02 -0.76 -15.25
CA TRP A 116 -0.07 -0.22 -16.05
C TRP A 116 -0.31 -0.98 -17.37
N HIS A 117 0.63 -1.84 -17.80
CA HIS A 117 0.51 -2.60 -19.04
C HIS A 117 0.33 -4.08 -18.72
N PRO A 118 -0.67 -4.76 -19.31
CA PRO A 118 -1.79 -4.21 -20.09
C PRO A 118 -2.72 -3.30 -19.26
N TRP A 119 -3.45 -2.39 -19.92
CA TRP A 119 -4.22 -1.31 -19.27
C TRP A 119 -5.24 -1.77 -18.22
N TRP A 120 -5.73 -3.01 -18.30
CA TRP A 120 -6.66 -3.55 -17.31
C TRP A 120 -6.00 -3.75 -15.94
N LEU A 121 -4.67 -3.90 -15.88
CA LEU A 121 -3.94 -4.01 -14.62
C LEU A 121 -4.03 -2.71 -13.81
N LEU A 122 -3.95 -1.56 -14.50
CA LEU A 122 -4.18 -0.25 -13.91
C LEU A 122 -5.58 -0.15 -13.30
N VAL A 123 -6.60 -0.60 -14.04
CA VAL A 123 -7.99 -0.56 -13.58
C VAL A 123 -8.17 -1.46 -12.37
N TRP A 124 -7.62 -2.67 -12.39
CA TRP A 124 -7.66 -3.58 -11.24
C TRP A 124 -7.04 -2.95 -10.00
N LYS A 125 -5.78 -2.49 -10.08
CA LYS A 125 -5.10 -1.85 -8.94
C LYS A 125 -5.90 -0.65 -8.43
N SER A 126 -6.45 0.16 -9.33
CA SER A 126 -7.27 1.31 -8.99
C SER A 126 -8.57 0.92 -8.25
N LEU A 127 -9.27 -0.13 -8.70
CA LEU A 127 -10.47 -0.64 -8.02
C LEU A 127 -10.15 -1.18 -6.62
N CYS A 128 -9.01 -1.87 -6.46
CA CYS A 128 -8.55 -2.31 -5.15
C CYS A 128 -8.26 -1.12 -4.23
N VAL A 129 -7.54 -0.09 -4.70
CA VAL A 129 -7.24 1.12 -3.92
C VAL A 129 -8.53 1.85 -3.52
N LEU A 130 -9.49 2.01 -4.44
CA LEU A 130 -10.79 2.62 -4.15
C LEU A 130 -11.58 1.82 -3.10
N SER A 131 -11.52 0.49 -3.15
CA SER A 131 -12.11 -0.39 -2.12
C SER A 131 -11.44 -0.18 -0.76
N MET A 132 -10.11 -0.11 -0.69
CA MET A 132 -9.37 0.16 0.54
C MET A 132 -9.75 1.52 1.15
N ILE A 133 -9.83 2.57 0.32
CA ILE A 133 -10.27 3.90 0.74
C ILE A 133 -11.71 3.86 1.28
N SER A 134 -12.61 3.18 0.59
CA SER A 134 -14.01 3.04 1.00
C SER A 134 -14.15 2.32 2.34
N LEU A 135 -13.37 1.26 2.55
CA LEU A 135 -13.29 0.54 3.84
C LEU A 135 -12.77 1.44 4.96
N LEU A 136 -11.73 2.22 4.70
CA LEU A 136 -11.15 3.15 5.67
C LEU A 136 -12.16 4.25 6.07
N ILE A 137 -12.85 4.83 5.08
CA ILE A 137 -13.91 5.82 5.33
C ILE A 137 -15.03 5.19 6.14
N ALA A 138 -15.51 4.00 5.77
CA ALA A 138 -16.58 3.32 6.48
C ALA A 138 -16.21 2.99 7.94
N TYR A 139 -14.95 2.60 8.19
CA TYR A 139 -14.44 2.38 9.54
C TYR A 139 -14.47 3.66 10.38
N HIS A 140 -14.01 4.78 9.82
CA HIS A 140 -14.03 6.06 10.52
C HIS A 140 -15.44 6.60 10.77
N LEU A 141 -16.33 6.49 9.79
CA LEU A 141 -17.73 6.93 9.96
C LEU A 141 -18.45 6.12 11.04
N LYS A 142 -18.21 4.80 11.10
CA LYS A 142 -18.75 3.95 12.14
C LYS A 142 -18.21 4.35 13.52
N GLY A 143 -16.91 4.60 13.64
CA GLY A 143 -16.29 5.07 14.89
C GLY A 143 -16.71 6.49 15.33
N LEU A 144 -17.37 7.28 14.48
CA LEU A 144 -17.98 8.57 14.86
C LEU A 144 -19.42 8.43 15.36
N ALA A 145 -20.08 7.31 15.06
CA ALA A 145 -21.48 7.06 15.43
C ALA A 145 -21.62 6.36 16.81
N ASP A 146 -20.55 5.75 17.32
CA ASP A 146 -20.46 5.06 18.62
C ASP A 146 -19.93 5.98 19.75
#